data_AF-A0A3M8AXF5-F1
#
_entry.id   AF-A0A3M8AXF5-F1
#
_cell.length_a   1.000
_cell.length_b   1.000
_cell.length_c   1.000
_cell.angle_alpha   90.00
_cell.angle_beta   90.00
_cell.angle_gamma   90.00
#
_symmetry.space_group_name_H-M   'P 1'
#
loop_
_entity.id
_entity.type
_entity.pdbx_description
1 polymer ?
#
loop_
_entity_poly.entity_id
_entity_poly.type
_entity_poly.pdbx_seq_one_letter_code
_entity_poly.pdbx_strand_id
1 'polypeptide(L)'
;MQEITQLHAIFDRTRGYINHFMGIIQPIIDAAQDEHTRLYYHHILEEEEQRLGRLQELIPYLEKVSEKETLAELSDRELSQMLSDVNLERFGLHNFREHLELSLYEFQDEETRQTLDGMREKTHADYLQVKEIMASLSERFSDGSRPDLTDHDEGHDIHQVDHLKASASAANGVASVIKHSAPAKAVSGKKGLTVGSLKGL
;
A
#
# COMPACT_ATOMS: atom_id res chain seq x y z
N MET A 1 -3.25 -20.43 17.59
CA MET A 1 -2.88 -19.23 18.39
C MET A 1 -1.61 -18.60 17.88
N GLN A 2 -0.60 -19.41 17.59
CA GLN A 2 0.61 -18.96 16.89
C GLN A 2 0.33 -18.08 15.67
N GLU A 3 -0.70 -18.38 14.88
CA GLU A 3 -1.10 -17.58 13.72
C GLU A 3 -1.56 -16.18 14.11
N ILE A 4 -2.35 -16.03 15.18
CA ILE A 4 -2.79 -14.73 15.68
C ILE A 4 -1.61 -13.95 16.24
N THR A 5 -0.71 -14.60 16.97
CA THR A 5 0.54 -13.98 17.45
C THR A 5 1.43 -13.51 16.28
N GLN A 6 1.48 -14.28 15.20
CA GLN A 6 2.21 -13.90 13.97
C GLN A 6 1.55 -12.71 13.28
N LEU A 7 0.23 -12.72 13.09
CA LEU A 7 -0.52 -11.58 12.54
C LEU A 7 -0.29 -10.31 13.37
N HIS A 8 -0.38 -10.41 14.70
CA HIS A 8 -0.09 -9.31 15.60
C HIS A 8 1.33 -8.75 15.38
N ALA A 9 2.34 -9.62 15.37
CA ALA A 9 3.74 -9.21 15.16
C ALA A 9 3.97 -8.58 13.77
N ILE A 10 3.28 -9.08 12.74
CA ILE A 10 3.35 -8.53 11.38
C ILE A 10 2.77 -7.12 11.36
N PHE A 11 1.56 -6.93 11.88
CA PHE A 11 0.88 -5.64 11.83
C PHE A 11 1.53 -4.60 12.76
N ASP A 12 2.07 -5.02 13.91
CA ASP A 12 2.85 -4.13 14.78
C ASP A 12 4.12 -3.60 14.10
N ARG A 13 4.85 -4.50 13.41
CA ARG A 13 6.01 -4.12 12.60
C ARG A 13 5.64 -3.23 11.42
N THR A 14 4.53 -3.54 10.74
CA THR A 14 4.00 -2.74 9.62
C THR A 14 3.67 -1.32 10.07
N ARG A 15 3.02 -1.17 11.23
CA ARG A 15 2.78 0.14 11.85
C ARG A 15 4.08 0.91 12.05
N GLY A 16 5.15 0.23 12.49
CA GLY A 16 6.48 0.81 12.62
C GLY A 16 7.05 1.31 11.28
N TYR A 17 6.95 0.50 10.22
CA TYR A 17 7.40 0.87 8.89
C TYR A 17 6.62 2.03 8.30
N ILE A 18 5.30 2.06 8.46
CA ILE A 18 4.48 3.17 7.98
C ILE A 18 4.91 4.48 8.64
N ASN A 19 5.04 4.51 9.97
CA ASN A 19 5.52 5.72 10.68
C ASN A 19 6.91 6.17 10.18
N HIS A 20 7.81 5.22 9.93
CA HIS A 20 9.13 5.53 9.42
C HIS A 20 9.09 6.09 8.00
N PHE A 21 8.32 5.46 7.12
CA PHE A 21 8.10 5.91 5.75
C PHE A 21 7.46 7.31 5.69
N MET A 22 6.44 7.57 6.50
CA MET A 22 5.83 8.89 6.65
C MET A 22 6.87 9.95 7.04
N GLY A 23 7.77 9.62 7.97
CA GLY A 23 8.88 10.50 8.37
C GLY A 23 9.89 10.78 7.25
N ILE A 24 10.03 9.87 6.28
CA ILE A 24 10.88 10.04 5.10
C ILE A 24 10.20 10.94 4.06
N ILE A 25 8.89 10.79 3.83
CA ILE A 25 8.19 11.54 2.76
C ILE A 25 7.68 12.92 3.20
N GLN A 26 7.43 13.16 4.49
CA GLN A 26 6.93 14.46 4.96
C GLN A 26 7.84 15.64 4.56
N PRO A 27 9.18 15.57 4.72
CA PRO A 27 10.07 16.64 4.27
C PRO A 27 10.01 16.90 2.76
N ILE A 28 9.66 15.89 1.95
CA ILE A 28 9.50 16.06 0.50
C ILE A 28 8.24 16.87 0.20
N ILE A 29 7.13 16.56 0.87
CA ILE A 29 5.87 17.28 0.74
C ILE A 29 6.10 18.76 1.10
N ASP A 30 6.79 19.00 2.22
CA ASP A 30 7.07 20.34 2.73
C ASP A 30 8.01 21.14 1.81
N ALA A 31 8.98 20.48 1.18
CA ALA A 31 9.96 21.11 0.29
C ALA A 31 9.52 21.15 -1.19
N ALA A 32 8.39 20.52 -1.55
CA ALA A 32 7.95 20.38 -2.93
C ALA A 32 7.76 21.74 -3.62
N GLN A 33 8.48 21.92 -4.74
CA GLN A 33 8.46 23.16 -5.55
C GLN A 33 7.35 23.15 -6.62
N ASP A 34 6.84 21.97 -6.96
CA ASP A 34 5.76 21.78 -7.92
C ASP A 34 4.54 21.13 -7.26
N GLU A 35 3.36 21.41 -7.81
CA GLU A 35 2.08 20.94 -7.28
C GLU A 35 1.91 19.42 -7.43
N HIS A 36 2.46 18.85 -8.50
CA HIS A 36 2.31 17.43 -8.78
C HIS A 36 3.01 16.59 -7.72
N THR A 37 4.28 16.87 -7.44
CA THR A 37 5.06 16.19 -6.40
C THR A 37 4.40 16.31 -5.03
N ARG A 38 3.92 17.53 -4.69
CA ARG A 38 3.22 17.75 -3.42
C ARG A 38 1.98 16.89 -3.31
N LEU A 39 1.10 16.94 -4.32
CA LEU A 39 -0.16 16.20 -4.32
C LEU A 39 0.08 14.68 -4.32
N TYR A 40 1.07 14.22 -5.08
CA TYR A 40 1.45 12.82 -5.17
C TYR A 40 1.84 12.23 -3.82
N TYR A 41 2.80 12.84 -3.12
CA TYR A 41 3.24 12.33 -1.82
C TYR A 41 2.22 12.60 -0.71
N HIS A 42 1.44 13.69 -0.80
CA HIS A 42 0.35 13.94 0.14
C HIS A 42 -0.72 12.86 0.06
N HIS A 43 -1.08 12.41 -1.14
CA HIS A 43 -2.05 11.33 -1.30
C HIS A 43 -1.56 10.02 -0.69
N ILE A 44 -0.30 9.66 -0.93
CA ILE A 44 0.32 8.49 -0.30
C ILE A 44 0.28 8.61 1.23
N LEU A 45 0.66 9.79 1.77
CA LEU A 45 0.64 10.05 3.21
C LEU A 45 -0.77 9.85 3.80
N GLU A 46 -1.80 10.41 3.16
CA GLU A 46 -3.20 10.27 3.62
C GLU A 46 -3.66 8.81 3.64
N GLU A 47 -3.32 8.02 2.62
CA GLU A 47 -3.67 6.59 2.58
C GLU A 47 -3.00 5.81 3.72
N GLU A 48 -1.73 6.12 4.01
CA GLU A 48 -0.99 5.53 5.11
C GLU A 48 -1.50 5.96 6.49
N GLU A 49 -1.91 7.21 6.66
CA GLU A 49 -2.56 7.70 7.89
C GLU A 49 -3.87 6.98 8.17
N GLN A 50 -4.70 6.80 7.13
CA GLN A 50 -5.94 6.03 7.24
C GLN A 50 -5.64 4.57 7.62
N ARG A 51 -4.58 3.98 7.07
CA ARG A 51 -4.14 2.63 7.44
C ARG A 51 -3.67 2.56 8.88
N LEU A 52 -2.88 3.53 9.36
CA LEU A 52 -2.50 3.61 10.77
C LEU A 52 -3.73 3.65 11.69
N GLY A 53 -4.77 4.39 11.32
CA GLY A 53 -6.04 4.40 12.06
C GLY A 53 -6.66 3.01 12.21
N ARG A 54 -6.69 2.21 11.14
CA ARG A 54 -7.19 0.83 11.19
C ARG A 54 -6.27 -0.09 12.01
N LEU A 55 -4.95 0.04 11.85
CA LEU A 55 -3.98 -0.76 12.61
C LEU A 55 -4.03 -0.47 14.12
N GLN A 56 -4.36 0.76 14.52
CA GLN A 56 -4.56 1.12 15.94
C GLN A 56 -5.71 0.35 16.59
N GLU A 57 -6.70 -0.09 15.82
CA GLU A 57 -7.81 -0.92 16.30
C GLU A 57 -7.50 -2.42 16.18
N LEU A 58 -6.93 -2.84 15.05
CA LEU A 58 -6.67 -4.26 14.76
C LEU A 58 -5.59 -4.86 15.67
N ILE A 59 -4.48 -4.16 15.91
CA ILE A 59 -3.35 -4.70 16.68
C ILE A 59 -3.78 -5.07 18.11
N PRO A 60 -4.39 -4.16 18.91
CA PRO A 60 -4.86 -4.52 20.26
C PRO A 60 -5.94 -5.60 20.26
N TYR A 61 -6.76 -5.67 19.20
CA TYR A 61 -7.75 -6.73 19.07
C TYR A 61 -7.09 -8.10 18.87
N LEU A 62 -6.10 -8.21 17.98
CA LEU A 62 -5.33 -9.44 17.78
C LEU A 62 -4.56 -9.85 19.05
N GLU A 63 -4.02 -8.89 19.81
CA GLU A 63 -3.38 -9.16 21.10
C GLU A 63 -4.37 -9.84 22.07
N LYS A 64 -5.58 -9.28 22.23
CA LYS A 64 -6.63 -9.88 23.08
C LYS A 64 -7.08 -11.25 22.59
N VAL A 65 -7.26 -11.41 21.28
CA VAL A 65 -7.58 -12.72 20.70
C VAL A 65 -6.45 -13.70 20.95
N SER A 66 -5.20 -13.22 20.99
CA SER A 66 -4.01 -14.02 21.24
C SER A 66 -3.89 -14.57 22.69
N GLU A 67 -4.75 -14.11 23.60
CA GLU A 67 -4.82 -14.61 24.98
C GLU A 67 -5.80 -15.78 25.15
N LYS A 68 -6.69 -16.03 24.17
CA LYS A 68 -7.67 -17.13 24.19
C LYS A 68 -6.98 -18.49 23.98
N GLU A 69 -7.55 -19.58 24.49
CA GLU A 69 -6.96 -20.92 24.24
C GLU A 69 -7.21 -21.36 22.79
N THR A 70 -8.38 -21.03 22.25
CA THR A 70 -8.77 -21.37 20.88
C THR A 70 -9.63 -20.30 20.22
N LEU A 71 -9.52 -20.19 18.90
CA LEU A 71 -10.38 -19.34 18.07
C LEU A 71 -11.85 -19.79 18.08
N ALA A 72 -12.14 -21.02 18.49
CA ALA A 72 -13.52 -21.51 18.67
C ALA A 72 -14.27 -20.81 19.83
N GLU A 73 -13.56 -20.06 20.68
CA GLU A 73 -14.18 -19.21 21.71
C GLU A 73 -14.69 -17.87 21.17
N LEU A 74 -14.43 -17.56 19.89
CA LEU A 74 -15.01 -16.38 19.24
C LEU A 74 -16.41 -16.74 18.74
N SER A 75 -17.35 -15.80 18.87
CA SER A 75 -18.60 -15.88 18.13
C SER A 75 -18.35 -15.78 16.63
N ASP A 76 -19.24 -16.34 15.80
CA ASP A 76 -19.13 -16.24 14.33
C ASP A 76 -18.98 -14.80 13.85
N ARG A 77 -19.62 -13.86 14.54
CA ARG A 77 -19.51 -12.43 14.26
C ARG A 77 -18.11 -11.89 14.54
N GLU A 78 -17.53 -12.24 15.68
CA GLU A 78 -16.16 -11.81 16.04
C GLU A 78 -15.13 -12.43 15.10
N LEU A 79 -15.28 -13.72 14.79
CA LEU A 79 -14.41 -14.41 13.85
C LEU A 79 -14.49 -13.79 12.45
N SER A 80 -15.70 -13.55 11.95
CA SER A 80 -15.92 -12.93 10.63
C SER A 80 -15.34 -11.52 10.57
N GLN A 81 -15.53 -10.72 11.62
CA GLN A 81 -14.95 -9.38 11.71
C GLN A 81 -13.42 -9.45 11.69
N MET A 82 -12.81 -10.30 12.52
CA MET A 82 -11.37 -10.50 12.56
C MET A 82 -10.80 -10.87 11.18
N LEU A 83 -11.41 -11.86 10.51
CA LEU A 83 -10.96 -12.30 9.19
C LEU A 83 -11.13 -11.21 8.13
N SER A 84 -12.20 -10.42 8.21
CA SER A 84 -12.42 -9.27 7.33
C SER A 84 -11.34 -8.20 7.53
N ASP A 85 -11.03 -7.84 8.77
CA ASP A 85 -10.04 -6.81 9.09
C ASP A 85 -8.63 -7.25 8.70
N VAL A 86 -8.27 -8.51 8.97
CA VAL A 86 -6.99 -9.09 8.53
C VAL A 86 -6.90 -9.14 7.01
N ASN A 87 -7.99 -9.48 6.31
CA ASN A 87 -7.99 -9.48 4.84
C ASN A 87 -7.86 -8.06 4.27
N LEU A 88 -8.49 -7.07 4.88
CA LEU A 88 -8.33 -5.67 4.50
C LEU A 88 -6.87 -5.22 4.67
N GLU A 89 -6.23 -5.57 5.78
CA GLU A 89 -4.83 -5.22 6.02
C GLU A 89 -3.85 -6.08 5.19
N ARG A 90 -4.26 -7.24 4.68
CA ARG A 90 -3.50 -7.95 3.63
C ARG A 90 -3.39 -7.12 2.36
N PHE A 91 -4.51 -6.53 1.89
CA PHE A 91 -4.46 -5.56 0.79
C PHE A 91 -3.68 -4.30 1.19
N GLY A 92 -3.81 -3.87 2.45
CA GLY A 92 -3.00 -2.78 3.01
C GLY A 92 -1.48 -3.02 2.86
N LEU A 93 -1.00 -4.22 3.15
CA LEU A 93 0.41 -4.59 2.97
C LEU A 93 0.86 -4.54 1.51
N HIS A 94 0.01 -5.02 0.60
CA HIS A 94 0.28 -4.93 -0.84
C HIS A 94 0.41 -3.46 -1.27
N ASN A 95 -0.57 -2.62 -0.95
CA ASN A 95 -0.53 -1.19 -1.26
C ASN A 95 0.69 -0.49 -0.64
N PHE A 96 1.03 -0.81 0.62
CA PHE A 96 2.20 -0.22 1.26
C PHE A 96 3.50 -0.60 0.53
N ARG A 97 3.62 -1.86 0.10
CA ARG A 97 4.75 -2.32 -0.72
C ARG A 97 4.84 -1.51 -2.01
N GLU A 98 3.71 -1.27 -2.69
CA GLU A 98 3.68 -0.45 -3.90
C GLU A 98 4.10 1.00 -3.62
N HIS A 99 3.66 1.61 -2.51
CA HIS A 99 4.11 2.95 -2.12
C HIS A 99 5.62 3.04 -1.88
N LEU A 100 6.21 2.01 -1.27
CA LEU A 100 7.65 1.91 -1.09
C LEU A 100 8.37 1.75 -2.44
N GLU A 101 7.84 0.92 -3.32
CA GLU A 101 8.38 0.68 -4.66
C GLU A 101 8.33 1.94 -5.54
N LEU A 102 7.21 2.66 -5.52
CA LEU A 102 7.08 3.93 -6.24
C LEU A 102 8.06 4.98 -5.70
N SER A 103 8.23 5.05 -4.38
CA SER A 103 9.16 5.98 -3.75
C SER A 103 10.62 5.69 -4.14
N LEU A 104 11.00 4.41 -4.29
CA LEU A 104 12.35 4.02 -4.71
C LEU A 104 12.78 4.56 -6.10
N TYR A 105 11.84 5.00 -6.94
CA TYR A 105 12.17 5.66 -8.21
C TYR A 105 12.63 7.12 -8.04
N GLU A 106 12.19 7.78 -6.98
CA GLU A 106 12.42 9.20 -6.74
C GLU A 106 13.65 9.44 -5.85
N PHE A 107 13.86 8.58 -4.84
CA PHE A 107 15.03 8.69 -3.96
C PHE A 107 16.31 8.20 -4.66
N GLN A 108 17.32 9.08 -4.70
CA GLN A 108 18.63 8.77 -5.32
C GLN A 108 19.75 8.57 -4.30
N ASP A 109 19.57 9.02 -3.05
CA ASP A 109 20.57 8.82 -2.02
C ASP A 109 20.57 7.36 -1.53
N GLU A 110 21.76 6.81 -1.34
CA GLU A 110 21.96 5.39 -1.05
C GLU A 110 21.33 4.99 0.29
N GLU A 111 21.41 5.84 1.32
CA GLU A 111 20.92 5.55 2.67
C GLU A 111 19.39 5.41 2.69
N THR A 112 18.68 6.36 2.09
CA THR A 112 17.21 6.30 2.03
C THR A 112 16.76 5.15 1.13
N ARG A 113 17.44 4.92 -0.01
CA ARG A 113 17.13 3.78 -0.87
C ARG A 113 17.28 2.44 -0.15
N GLN A 114 18.40 2.21 0.54
CA GLN A 114 18.60 0.98 1.32
C GLN A 114 17.52 0.80 2.40
N THR A 115 17.11 1.90 3.03
CA THR A 115 16.06 1.90 4.04
C THR A 115 14.70 1.52 3.44
N LEU A 116 14.29 2.16 2.34
CA LEU A 116 13.03 1.88 1.65
C LEU A 116 13.00 0.47 1.06
N ASP A 117 14.10 0.04 0.44
CA ASP A 117 14.24 -1.30 -0.15
C ASP A 117 14.13 -2.39 0.93
N GLY A 118 14.81 -2.18 2.06
CA GLY A 118 14.74 -3.06 3.23
C GLY A 118 13.36 -3.09 3.90
N MET A 119 12.55 -2.03 3.80
CA MET A 119 11.13 -2.07 4.20
C MET A 119 10.31 -2.82 3.16
N ARG A 120 10.50 -2.56 1.87
CA ARG A 120 9.76 -3.20 0.76
C ARG A 120 9.87 -4.73 0.82
N GLU A 121 11.09 -5.24 0.96
CA GLU A 121 11.33 -6.70 1.04
C GLU A 121 10.64 -7.34 2.25
N LYS A 122 10.70 -6.68 3.41
CA LYS A 122 10.07 -7.19 4.63
C LYS A 122 8.55 -7.12 4.55
N THR A 123 7.99 -6.03 4.01
CA THR A 123 6.55 -5.90 3.74
C THR A 123 6.07 -6.98 2.76
N HIS A 124 6.87 -7.31 1.74
CA HIS A 124 6.54 -8.39 0.82
C HIS A 124 6.51 -9.76 1.50
N ALA A 125 7.54 -10.09 2.30
CA ALA A 125 7.56 -11.32 3.08
C ALA A 125 6.37 -11.41 4.04
N ASP A 126 6.02 -10.29 4.68
CA ASP A 126 4.88 -10.18 5.58
C ASP A 126 3.55 -10.39 4.87
N TYR A 127 3.37 -9.78 3.69
CA TYR A 127 2.21 -9.99 2.84
C TYR A 127 2.01 -11.47 2.49
N LEU A 128 3.08 -12.17 2.07
CA LEU A 128 3.02 -13.60 1.75
C LEU A 128 2.66 -14.43 3.00
N GLN A 129 3.25 -14.11 4.15
CA GLN A 129 2.95 -14.79 5.40
C GLN A 129 1.49 -14.61 5.83
N VAL A 130 0.92 -13.40 5.67
CA VAL A 130 -0.50 -13.14 5.94
C VAL A 130 -1.39 -13.93 4.97
N LYS A 131 -1.03 -14.00 3.68
CA LYS A 131 -1.76 -14.79 2.68
C LYS A 131 -1.82 -16.27 3.06
N GLU A 132 -0.71 -16.85 3.52
CA GLU A 132 -0.65 -18.23 4.01
C GLU A 132 -1.48 -18.44 5.28
N ILE A 133 -1.38 -17.52 6.26
CA ILE A 133 -2.17 -17.59 7.49
C ILE A 133 -3.67 -17.52 7.18
N MET A 134 -4.08 -16.62 6.30
CA MET A 134 -5.47 -16.48 5.88
C MET A 134 -5.99 -17.74 5.18
N ALA A 135 -5.20 -18.35 4.28
CA ALA A 135 -5.57 -19.61 3.65
C ALA A 135 -5.80 -20.73 4.69
N SER A 136 -4.90 -20.86 5.66
CA SER A 136 -5.01 -21.83 6.75
C SER A 136 -6.23 -21.57 7.66
N LEU A 137 -6.50 -20.32 7.99
CA LEU A 137 -7.69 -19.94 8.76
C LEU A 137 -8.97 -20.26 7.99
N SER A 138 -9.03 -19.93 6.71
CA SER A 138 -10.20 -20.23 5.89
C SER A 138 -10.44 -21.73 5.76
N GLU A 139 -9.41 -22.56 5.61
CA GLU A 139 -9.59 -24.02 5.59
C GLU A 139 -10.18 -24.58 6.88
N ARG A 140 -9.83 -23.99 8.04
CA ARG A 140 -10.37 -24.43 9.33
C ARG A 140 -11.81 -24.03 9.58
N PHE A 141 -12.23 -22.90 9.02
CA PHE A 141 -13.53 -22.28 9.35
C PHE A 141 -14.51 -22.24 8.17
N SER A 142 -14.16 -22.76 6.99
CA SER A 142 -15.08 -22.85 5.86
C SER A 142 -15.70 -24.23 5.74
N ASP A 143 -17.00 -24.29 5.45
CA ASP A 143 -17.75 -25.53 5.16
C ASP A 143 -17.43 -26.13 3.76
N GLY A 144 -16.19 -25.98 3.28
CA GLY A 144 -15.71 -26.55 2.00
C GLY A 144 -15.53 -25.56 0.84
N SER A 145 -15.70 -24.25 1.06
CA SER A 145 -15.34 -23.21 0.08
C SER A 145 -14.00 -22.58 0.45
N ARG A 146 -12.99 -22.71 -0.42
CA ARG A 146 -11.73 -21.95 -0.27
C ARG A 146 -11.95 -20.55 -0.85
N PRO A 147 -11.73 -19.47 -0.08
CA PRO A 147 -11.80 -18.12 -0.63
C PRO A 147 -10.72 -17.94 -1.70
N ASP A 148 -11.07 -17.24 -2.77
CA ASP A 148 -10.10 -16.78 -3.74
C ASP A 148 -9.27 -15.66 -3.11
N LEU A 149 -8.01 -15.98 -2.79
CA LEU A 149 -7.02 -15.03 -2.27
C LEU A 149 -6.11 -14.51 -3.39
N THR A 150 -6.48 -14.75 -4.65
CA THR A 150 -5.83 -14.13 -5.80
C THR A 150 -6.17 -12.65 -5.77
N ASP A 151 -5.16 -11.81 -5.68
CA ASP A 151 -5.40 -10.39 -5.84
C ASP A 151 -5.64 -10.13 -7.33
N HIS A 152 -6.76 -9.50 -7.67
CA HIS A 152 -7.12 -9.24 -9.07
C HIS A 152 -6.14 -8.30 -9.79
N ASP A 153 -5.11 -7.82 -9.09
CA ASP A 153 -4.05 -6.97 -9.60
C ASP A 153 -2.77 -7.72 -10.01
N GLU A 154 -2.75 -9.07 -9.94
CA GLU A 154 -1.61 -9.90 -10.38
C GLU A 154 -1.24 -9.75 -11.88
N GLY A 155 -1.95 -8.90 -12.65
CA GLY A 155 -1.64 -8.51 -14.03
C GLY A 155 -1.29 -7.04 -14.27
N HIS A 156 -1.40 -6.18 -13.25
CA HIS A 156 -0.87 -4.80 -13.24
C HIS A 156 0.38 -4.68 -12.36
N ASP A 157 1.03 -5.81 -12.10
CA ASP A 157 2.41 -5.88 -11.63
C ASP A 157 3.33 -5.37 -12.78
N ILE A 158 3.24 -4.07 -13.10
CA ILE A 158 4.02 -3.35 -14.13
C ILE A 158 5.53 -3.40 -13.79
N HIS A 159 5.88 -4.00 -12.65
CA HIS A 159 7.17 -3.87 -12.00
C HIS A 159 7.91 -5.21 -11.77
N GLN A 160 7.59 -6.29 -12.50
CA GLN A 160 8.50 -7.47 -12.62
C GLN A 160 9.80 -7.17 -13.41
N VAL A 161 10.25 -5.92 -13.41
CA VAL A 161 11.53 -5.52 -14.00
C VAL A 161 12.59 -5.63 -12.91
N ASP A 162 13.73 -6.25 -13.22
CA ASP A 162 14.91 -6.25 -12.36
C ASP A 162 15.43 -4.79 -12.21
N HIS A 163 14.90 -4.06 -11.23
CA HIS A 163 15.02 -2.59 -11.14
C HIS A 163 16.42 -2.10 -10.80
N LEU A 164 17.29 -2.98 -10.29
CA LEU A 164 18.72 -2.70 -10.13
C LEU A 164 19.41 -2.52 -11.48
N LYS A 165 18.94 -3.18 -12.55
CA LYS A 165 19.43 -2.96 -13.91
C LYS A 165 18.79 -1.75 -14.59
N ALA A 166 17.52 -1.47 -14.31
CA ALA A 166 16.81 -0.32 -14.89
C ALA A 166 17.40 1.02 -14.38
N SER A 167 17.71 1.10 -13.09
CA SER A 167 18.35 2.27 -12.47
C SER A 167 19.82 2.45 -12.87
N ALA A 168 20.56 1.36 -13.13
CA ALA A 168 21.92 1.44 -13.69
C ALA A 168 21.98 1.89 -15.17
N SER A 169 20.87 1.78 -15.90
CA SER A 169 20.80 2.09 -17.35
C SER A 169 20.20 3.47 -17.64
N ALA A 170 19.55 4.10 -16.66
CA ALA A 170 18.98 5.43 -16.79
C ALA A 170 20.03 6.50 -16.44
N ALA A 171 20.71 7.05 -17.46
CA ALA A 171 21.67 8.14 -17.28
C ALA A 171 21.06 9.44 -16.70
N ASN A 172 19.72 9.51 -16.63
CA ASN A 172 18.96 10.49 -15.85
C ASN A 172 17.71 9.75 -15.37
N GLY A 173 17.44 9.79 -14.06
CA GLY A 173 16.22 9.23 -13.47
C GLY A 173 14.95 9.74 -14.14
N VAL A 174 13.80 9.16 -13.78
CA VAL A 174 12.49 9.31 -14.43
C VAL A 174 12.03 10.79 -14.59
N ALA A 175 12.70 11.72 -13.91
CA ALA A 175 12.71 13.17 -14.18
C ALA A 175 12.98 13.57 -15.66
N SER A 176 13.51 12.68 -16.53
CA SER A 176 13.77 13.02 -17.94
C SER A 176 12.60 12.75 -18.91
N VAL A 177 11.47 12.16 -18.49
CA VAL A 177 10.30 12.01 -19.37
C VAL A 177 9.51 13.31 -19.50
N ILE A 178 9.75 14.29 -18.63
CA ILE A 178 9.13 15.62 -18.70
C ILE A 178 10.03 16.61 -19.43
N LYS A 179 10.32 16.36 -20.71
CA LYS A 179 10.67 17.45 -21.62
C LYS A 179 9.39 18.13 -22.05
N HIS A 180 8.87 19.04 -21.21
CA HIS A 180 7.95 20.05 -21.71
C HIS A 180 8.71 20.97 -22.67
N SER A 181 8.64 20.65 -23.96
CA SER A 181 8.89 21.60 -25.03
C SER A 181 8.08 22.87 -24.72
N ALA A 182 8.80 23.99 -24.59
CA ALA A 182 8.25 25.30 -24.30
C ALA A 182 7.00 25.60 -25.15
N PRO A 183 5.90 26.12 -24.56
CA PRO A 183 4.74 26.49 -25.35
C PRO A 183 5.08 27.74 -26.17
N ALA A 184 5.12 27.55 -27.49
CA ALA A 184 5.16 28.62 -28.45
C ALA A 184 3.89 29.50 -28.31
N LYS A 185 4.13 30.81 -28.38
CA LYS A 185 3.22 31.96 -28.51
C LYS A 185 1.71 31.70 -28.59
N ALA A 186 0.99 32.43 -27.73
CA ALA A 186 -0.45 32.61 -27.68
C ALA A 186 -1.12 32.85 -29.05
N VAL A 187 -2.20 32.11 -29.29
CA VAL A 187 -3.22 32.46 -30.29
C VAL A 187 -4.59 32.39 -29.60
N SER A 188 -5.30 33.52 -29.58
CA SER A 188 -6.61 33.66 -28.97
C SER A 188 -7.67 32.86 -29.74
N GLY A 189 -8.47 32.05 -29.05
CA GLY A 189 -9.65 31.41 -29.61
C GLY A 189 -10.70 31.18 -28.53
N LYS A 190 -11.68 32.08 -28.44
CA LYS A 190 -12.91 31.89 -27.64
C LYS A 190 -13.72 30.73 -28.23
N LYS A 191 -13.98 29.68 -27.46
CA LYS A 191 -15.10 28.75 -27.70
C LYS A 191 -15.71 28.32 -26.37
N GLY A 192 -17.01 28.60 -26.22
CA GLY A 192 -17.78 28.45 -25.00
C GLY A 192 -18.17 27.02 -24.68
N LEU A 193 -18.35 26.75 -23.39
CA LEU A 193 -18.91 25.51 -22.85
C LEU A 193 -20.43 25.53 -23.00
N THR A 194 -20.99 24.59 -23.76
CA THR A 194 -22.42 24.30 -23.74
C THR A 194 -22.65 22.99 -22.99
N VAL A 195 -23.37 23.06 -21.88
CA VAL A 195 -23.91 21.91 -21.13
C VAL A 195 -25.25 21.51 -21.75
N GLY A 196 -25.30 20.32 -22.36
CA GLY A 196 -26.51 19.73 -22.90
C GLY A 196 -27.13 18.76 -21.90
N SER A 197 -28.29 19.12 -21.35
CA SER A 197 -29.15 18.23 -20.58
C SER A 197 -29.80 17.18 -21.49
N LEU A 198 -29.70 15.90 -21.15
CA LEU A 198 -30.54 14.84 -21.72
C LEU A 198 -31.64 14.47 -20.71
N LYS A 199 -32.87 14.89 -21.04
CA LYS A 199 -34.13 14.30 -20.54
C LYS A 199 -34.44 13.03 -21.34
N GLY A 200 -35.06 12.08 -20.66
CA GLY A 200 -35.26 10.71 -21.13
C GLY A 200 -36.23 10.47 -22.27
N LEU A 201 -36.28 9.19 -22.62
CA LEU A 201 -37.33 8.46 -23.34
C LEU A 201 -37.40 7.07 -22.73
#